data_AF-A0A7S8IE19-F1
#
_entry.id   AF-A0A7S8IE19-F1
#
_cell.length_a   1.000
_cell.length_b   1.000
_cell.length_c   1.000
_cell.angle_alpha   90.00
_cell.angle_beta   90.00
_cell.angle_gamma   90.00
#
_symmetry.space_group_name_H-M   'P 1'
#
loop_
_entity.id
_entity.type
_entity.pdbx_description
1 polymer ?
#
loop_
_entity_poly.entity_id
_entity_poly.type
_entity_poly.pdbx_seq_one_letter_code
_entity_poly.pdbx_strand_id
1 'polypeptide(L)'
;MPDQQKPTGKPLICTFRELAFSLKALHMGDKADVDRLHDVWKQGAPTPDSRILNPNGYDPRLAQAGNVEKRIIIPAALEQWVVDTATRRGLAISPGDANQLVEAVQRGRAKARLEAKRRHTR
;
A
#
# COMPACT_ATOMS: atom_id res chain seq x y z
N MET A 1 -18.86 11.26 -21.81
CA MET A 1 -17.50 10.79 -21.49
C MET A 1 -17.38 10.85 -19.98
N PRO A 2 -17.22 9.73 -19.25
CA PRO A 2 -17.00 9.83 -17.81
C PRO A 2 -15.68 10.56 -17.56
N ASP A 3 -15.75 11.60 -16.75
CA ASP A 3 -14.63 12.43 -16.33
C ASP A 3 -13.51 11.52 -15.80
N GLN A 4 -12.38 11.46 -16.53
CA GLN A 4 -11.20 10.81 -16.01
C GLN A 4 -10.60 11.72 -14.94
N GLN A 5 -10.99 11.50 -13.68
CA GLN A 5 -10.30 12.08 -12.53
C GLN A 5 -8.81 11.78 -12.65
N LYS A 6 -8.03 12.81 -13.02
CA LYS A 6 -6.57 12.76 -12.98
C LYS A 6 -6.16 12.37 -11.56
N PRO A 7 -5.28 11.37 -11.36
CA PRO A 7 -4.72 11.11 -10.05
C PRO A 7 -3.90 12.34 -9.63
N THR A 8 -4.44 13.16 -8.74
CA THR A 8 -3.83 14.40 -8.24
C THR A 8 -2.84 14.13 -7.10
N GLY A 9 -2.68 12.88 -6.69
CA GLY A 9 -1.73 12.44 -5.65
C GLY A 9 -0.39 11.95 -6.22
N LYS A 10 0.68 12.14 -5.45
CA LYS A 10 1.96 11.46 -5.71
C LYS A 10 1.73 9.93 -5.68
N PRO A 11 2.39 9.16 -6.56
CA PRO A 11 2.21 7.71 -6.60
C PRO A 11 2.50 7.10 -5.22
N LEU A 12 1.61 6.21 -4.76
CA LEU A 12 1.83 5.44 -3.55
C LEU A 12 2.97 4.45 -3.79
N ILE A 13 4.10 4.63 -3.10
CA ILE A 13 5.25 3.74 -3.18
C ILE A 13 5.53 3.16 -1.80
N CYS A 14 5.45 1.83 -1.69
CA CYS A 14 5.68 1.15 -0.43
C CYS A 14 6.10 -0.31 -0.61
N THR A 15 6.73 -0.85 0.43
CA THR A 15 6.85 -2.29 0.64
C THR A 15 5.49 -2.88 1.02
N PHE A 16 5.33 -4.20 0.83
CA PHE A 16 4.09 -4.87 1.23
C PHE A 16 3.79 -4.70 2.72
N ARG A 17 4.80 -4.86 3.59
CA ARG A 17 4.64 -4.72 5.05
C ARG A 17 4.12 -3.35 5.46
N GLU A 18 4.61 -2.30 4.81
CA GLU A 18 4.15 -0.95 5.08
C GLU A 18 2.70 -0.74 4.65
N LEU A 19 2.30 -1.29 3.49
CA LEU A 19 0.92 -1.23 3.01
C LEU A 19 -0.02 -1.99 3.96
N ALA A 20 0.33 -3.23 4.31
CA ALA A 20 -0.43 -4.06 5.24
C ALA A 20 -0.56 -3.38 6.60
N PHE A 21 0.53 -2.83 7.14
CA PHE A 21 0.47 -2.10 8.40
C PHE A 21 -0.47 -0.90 8.35
N SER A 22 -0.43 -0.10 7.28
CA SER A 22 -1.31 1.07 7.12
C SER A 22 -2.79 0.70 7.02
N LEU A 23 -3.13 -0.48 6.50
CA LEU A 23 -4.50 -0.95 6.31
C LEU A 23 -4.92 -2.00 7.33
N LYS A 24 -4.16 -2.15 8.43
CA LYS A 24 -4.40 -3.14 9.49
C LYS A 24 -5.80 -3.06 10.08
N ALA A 25 -6.35 -1.86 10.21
CA ALA A 25 -7.70 -1.65 10.72
C ALA A 25 -8.79 -2.28 9.81
N LEU A 26 -8.55 -2.34 8.49
CA LEU A 26 -9.51 -2.91 7.54
C LEU A 26 -9.41 -4.44 7.49
N HIS A 27 -8.19 -4.97 7.36
CA HIS A 27 -8.02 -6.41 7.22
C HIS A 27 -8.00 -7.15 8.57
N MET A 28 -7.82 -6.46 9.71
CA MET A 28 -7.88 -7.03 11.07
C MET A 28 -6.99 -8.28 11.31
N GLY A 29 -5.93 -8.44 10.53
CA GLY A 29 -5.09 -9.64 10.55
C GLY A 29 -5.68 -10.88 9.85
N ASP A 30 -6.84 -10.76 9.22
CA ASP A 30 -7.45 -11.81 8.40
C ASP A 30 -6.53 -12.19 7.23
N LYS A 31 -6.21 -13.49 7.16
CA LYS A 31 -5.25 -13.99 6.19
C LYS A 31 -5.73 -13.81 4.75
N ALA A 32 -7.01 -14.01 4.45
CA ALA A 32 -7.54 -13.91 3.10
C ALA A 32 -7.57 -12.45 2.61
N ASP A 33 -7.87 -11.50 3.49
CA ASP A 33 -7.78 -10.07 3.18
C ASP A 33 -6.33 -9.63 2.95
N VAL A 34 -5.39 -10.11 3.78
CA VAL A 34 -3.94 -9.84 3.63
C VAL A 34 -3.38 -10.44 2.35
N ASP A 35 -3.79 -11.67 2.00
CA ASP A 35 -3.37 -12.33 0.75
C ASP A 35 -3.87 -11.55 -0.47
N ARG A 36 -5.14 -11.12 -0.48
CA ARG A 36 -5.68 -10.26 -1.54
C ARG A 36 -5.00 -8.90 -1.61
N LEU A 37 -4.64 -8.31 -0.48
CA LEU A 37 -3.89 -7.05 -0.45
C LEU A 37 -2.50 -7.23 -1.06
N HIS A 38 -1.89 -8.40 -0.85
CA HIS A 38 -0.60 -8.75 -1.45
C HIS A 38 -0.71 -8.88 -2.97
N ASP A 39 -1.80 -9.44 -3.48
CA ASP A 39 -2.04 -9.50 -4.92
C ASP A 39 -2.19 -8.10 -5.53
N VAL A 40 -2.94 -7.20 -4.88
CA VAL A 40 -3.04 -5.79 -5.28
C VAL A 40 -1.67 -5.11 -5.28
N TRP A 41 -0.86 -5.35 -4.25
CA TRP A 41 0.51 -4.82 -4.19
C TRP A 41 1.39 -5.35 -5.33
N LYS A 42 1.25 -6.64 -5.68
CA LYS A 42 1.98 -7.29 -6.78
C LYS A 42 1.58 -6.80 -8.17
N GLN A 43 0.35 -6.32 -8.37
CA GLN A 43 -0.07 -5.69 -9.63
C GLN A 43 0.71 -4.40 -9.90
N GLY A 44 1.22 -3.76 -8.84
CA GLY A 44 2.09 -2.60 -8.96
C GLY A 44 3.45 -2.89 -9.58
N ALA A 45 4.09 -1.85 -10.10
CA ALA A 45 5.42 -1.96 -10.71
C ALA A 45 6.54 -1.81 -9.65
N PRO A 46 7.60 -2.64 -9.68
CA PRO A 46 8.76 -2.47 -8.80
C PRO A 46 9.47 -1.13 -9.09
N THR A 47 9.99 -0.48 -8.05
CA THR A 47 10.78 0.75 -8.20
C THR A 47 12.28 0.47 -8.33
N PRO A 48 13.08 1.42 -8.88
CA PRO A 48 14.54 1.30 -8.93
C PRO A 48 15.21 1.14 -7.55
N ASP A 49 14.56 1.62 -6.49
CA ASP A 49 15.02 1.47 -5.10
C ASP A 49 14.81 0.04 -4.54
N SER A 50 14.18 -0.86 -5.31
CA SER A 50 13.97 -2.25 -4.91
C SER A 50 15.24 -3.05 -5.06
N ARG A 51 15.69 -3.67 -3.97
CA ARG A 51 16.90 -4.48 -3.91
C ARG A 51 16.58 -5.80 -3.22
N ILE A 52 16.60 -6.88 -3.99
CA ILE A 52 16.48 -8.26 -3.47
C ILE A 52 17.85 -8.90 -3.61
N LEU A 53 18.59 -8.97 -2.50
CA LEU A 53 19.95 -9.52 -2.45
C LEU A 53 19.96 -11.05 -2.35
N ASN A 54 18.99 -11.60 -1.61
CA ASN A 54 18.84 -13.03 -1.40
C ASN A 54 17.47 -13.45 -1.96
N PRO A 55 17.38 -13.82 -3.25
CA PRO A 55 16.10 -14.15 -3.89
C PRO A 55 15.54 -15.51 -3.42
N ASN A 56 16.42 -16.44 -3.04
CA ASN A 56 16.01 -17.76 -2.55
C ASN A 56 15.34 -17.61 -1.17
N GLY A 57 14.05 -17.93 -1.11
CA GLY A 57 13.25 -17.77 0.11
C GLY A 57 12.85 -16.33 0.42
N TYR A 58 12.92 -15.41 -0.55
CA TYR A 58 12.41 -14.05 -0.37
C TYR A 58 10.89 -14.06 -0.18
N ASP A 59 10.42 -13.45 0.90
CA ASP A 59 9.01 -13.22 1.19
C ASP A 59 8.79 -11.74 1.57
N PRO A 60 8.09 -10.94 0.75
CA PRO A 60 7.81 -9.54 1.03
C PRO A 60 6.94 -9.32 2.28
N ARG A 61 6.36 -10.38 2.85
CA ARG A 61 5.57 -10.37 4.10
C ARG A 61 6.46 -10.43 5.34
N LEU A 62 7.69 -10.91 5.20
CA LEU A 62 8.64 -11.10 6.30
C LEU A 62 9.67 -9.99 6.37
N ALA A 63 10.18 -9.72 7.57
CA ALA A 63 11.34 -8.87 7.76
C ALA A 63 12.61 -9.65 7.41
N GLN A 64 13.22 -9.37 6.26
CA GLN A 64 14.44 -10.04 5.82
C GLN A 64 15.57 -9.03 5.64
N ALA A 65 16.72 -9.30 6.26
CA ALA A 65 17.88 -8.42 6.18
C ALA A 65 18.37 -8.31 4.73
N GLY A 66 18.61 -7.08 4.26
CA GLY A 66 19.16 -6.80 2.93
C GLY A 66 18.16 -6.87 1.77
N ASN A 67 16.94 -7.41 1.98
CA ASN A 67 15.90 -7.47 0.95
C ASN A 67 14.85 -6.36 1.18
N VAL A 68 14.69 -5.48 0.19
CA VAL A 68 13.70 -4.39 0.19
C VAL A 68 13.04 -4.34 -1.17
N GLU A 69 11.76 -4.70 -1.26
CA GLU A 69 10.99 -4.53 -2.48
C GLU A 69 9.94 -3.43 -2.27
N LYS A 70 10.02 -2.38 -3.07
CA LYS A 70 9.06 -1.27 -3.07
C LYS A 70 8.34 -1.26 -4.41
N ARG A 71 7.02 -1.16 -4.38
CA ARG A 71 6.20 -1.10 -5.59
C ARG A 71 5.40 0.19 -5.65
N ILE A 72 5.19 0.66 -6.87
CA ILE A 72 4.22 1.70 -7.20
C ILE A 72 2.85 1.04 -7.21
N ILE A 73 1.97 1.45 -6.31
CA ILE A 73 0.63 0.88 -6.18
C ILE A 73 -0.32 1.54 -7.18
N ILE A 74 -1.15 0.72 -7.81
CA ILE A 74 -2.24 1.18 -8.69
C ILE A 74 -3.40 1.62 -7.78
N PRO A 75 -3.75 2.93 -7.72
CA PRO A 75 -4.75 3.42 -6.77
C PRO A 75 -6.11 2.74 -6.92
N ALA A 76 -6.61 2.61 -8.16
CA ALA A 76 -7.90 1.98 -8.44
C ALA A 76 -8.00 0.53 -7.91
N ALA A 77 -6.92 -0.26 -8.02
CA ALA A 77 -6.90 -1.62 -7.51
C ALA A 77 -6.94 -1.65 -5.97
N LEU A 78 -6.28 -0.69 -5.32
CA LEU A 78 -6.30 -0.55 -3.86
C LEU A 78 -7.66 -0.05 -3.36
N GLU A 79 -8.27 0.92 -4.05
CA GLU A 79 -9.61 1.41 -3.75
C GLU A 79 -10.65 0.28 -3.82
N GLN A 80 -10.61 -0.53 -4.89
CA GLN A 80 -11.50 -1.69 -5.02
C GLN A 80 -11.31 -2.67 -3.85
N TRP A 81 -10.06 -2.98 -3.50
CA TRP A 81 -9.78 -3.84 -2.36
C TRP A 81 -10.31 -3.27 -1.03
N VAL A 82 -10.21 -1.95 -0.83
CA VAL A 82 -10.76 -1.26 0.35
C VAL A 82 -12.28 -1.41 0.40
N VAL A 83 -12.99 -1.13 -0.69
CA VAL A 83 -14.46 -1.28 -0.79
C VAL A 83 -14.89 -2.71 -0.51
N ASP A 84 -14.26 -3.69 -1.17
CA ASP A 84 -14.64 -5.09 -1.03
C ASP A 84 -14.38 -5.61 0.39
N THR A 85 -13.27 -5.21 1.00
CA THR A 85 -12.89 -5.61 2.36
C THR A 85 -13.82 -5.00 3.39
N ALA A 86 -14.11 -3.70 3.28
CA ALA A 86 -15.06 -3.02 4.15
C ALA A 86 -16.46 -3.62 4.03
N THR A 87 -16.92 -3.90 2.81
CA THR A 87 -18.25 -4.49 2.55
C THR A 87 -18.38 -5.87 3.20
N ARG A 88 -17.36 -6.74 3.08
CA ARG A 88 -17.34 -8.04 3.78
C ARG A 88 -17.39 -7.93 5.31
N ARG A 89 -16.98 -6.79 5.86
CA ARG A 89 -17.02 -6.49 7.29
C ARG A 89 -18.31 -5.79 7.71
N GLY A 90 -19.27 -5.61 6.80
CA GLY A 90 -20.52 -4.89 7.06
C GLY A 90 -20.37 -3.37 7.12
N LEU A 91 -19.24 -2.83 6.68
CA LEU A 91 -19.01 -1.40 6.55
C LEU A 91 -19.43 -0.96 5.14
N ALA A 92 -20.50 -0.18 5.06
CA ALA A 92 -20.88 0.49 3.82
C ALA A 92 -19.96 1.70 3.61
N ILE A 93 -18.97 1.56 2.74
CA ILE A 93 -18.11 2.67 2.31
C ILE A 93 -18.34 2.94 0.83
N SER A 94 -18.40 4.21 0.46
CA SER A 94 -18.49 4.60 -0.95
C SER A 94 -17.12 4.51 -1.62
N PRO A 95 -17.06 4.43 -2.97
CA PRO A 95 -15.80 4.60 -3.70
C PRO A 95 -15.08 5.92 -3.37
N GLY A 96 -15.83 6.98 -3.06
CA GLY A 96 -15.27 8.26 -2.63
C GLY A 96 -14.54 8.15 -1.28
N ASP A 97 -15.10 7.41 -0.32
CA ASP A 97 -14.45 7.16 0.98
C ASP A 97 -13.21 6.28 0.82
N ALA A 98 -13.26 5.29 -0.06
CA ALA A 98 -12.11 4.46 -0.39
C ALA A 98 -10.95 5.28 -0.99
N ASN A 99 -11.26 6.20 -1.92
CA ASN A 99 -10.26 7.13 -2.45
C ASN A 99 -9.65 8.00 -1.32
N GLN A 100 -10.47 8.57 -0.43
CA GLN A 100 -9.96 9.36 0.70
C GLN A 100 -9.04 8.54 1.63
N LEU A 101 -9.36 7.27 1.87
CA LEU A 101 -8.50 6.36 2.64
C LEU A 101 -7.17 6.11 1.93
N VAL A 102 -7.18 5.84 0.62
CA VAL A 102 -5.96 5.63 -0.17
C VAL A 102 -5.09 6.89 -0.18
N GLU A 103 -5.68 8.08 -0.33
CA GLU A 103 -4.97 9.33 -0.20
C GLU A 103 -4.41 9.55 1.22
N ALA A 104 -5.15 9.16 2.27
CA ALA A 104 -4.68 9.26 3.64
C ALA A 104 -3.44 8.38 3.87
N VAL A 105 -3.42 7.17 3.32
CA VAL A 105 -2.23 6.30 3.31
C VAL A 105 -1.07 7.00 2.60
N GLN A 106 -1.30 7.58 1.43
CA GLN A 106 -0.26 8.34 0.71
C GLN A 106 0.31 9.51 1.54
N ARG A 107 -0.57 10.30 2.16
CA ARG A 107 -0.18 11.47 2.99
C ARG A 107 0.59 11.06 4.25
N GLY A 108 0.11 10.06 4.99
CA GLY A 108 0.78 9.55 6.18
C GLY A 108 2.19 9.06 5.89
N ARG A 109 2.38 8.44 4.72
CA ARG A 109 3.68 7.97 4.23
C ARG A 109 4.61 9.10 3.83
N ALA A 110 4.09 10.13 3.16
CA ALA A 110 4.87 11.32 2.81
C ALA A 110 5.42 12.02 4.07
N LYS A 111 4.60 12.13 5.13
CA LYS A 111 5.01 12.69 6.42
C LYS A 111 6.09 11.86 7.11
N ALA A 112 5.88 10.54 7.22
CA ALA A 112 6.87 9.63 7.83
C ALA A 112 8.24 9.68 7.12
N ARG A 113 8.24 9.79 5.79
CA ARG A 113 9.47 9.91 4.99
C ARG A 113 10.20 11.24 5.25
N LEU A 114 9.46 12.34 5.42
CA LEU A 114 10.04 13.64 5.74
C LEU A 114 10.68 13.65 7.14
N GLU A 115 10.03 13.05 8.12
CA GLU A 115 10.54 12.91 9.49
C GLU A 115 11.81 12.04 9.56
N ALA A 116 11.83 10.91 8.83
CA ALA A 116 13.00 10.05 8.76
C ALA A 116 14.23 10.78 8.18
N LYS A 117 14.04 11.61 7.14
CA LYS A 117 15.12 12.43 6.56
C LYS A 117 15.67 13.45 7.56
N ARG A 118 14.79 14.15 8.28
CA ARG A 118 15.18 15.17 9.28
C ARG A 118 16.01 14.60 10.44
N ARG A 119 15.77 13.34 10.83
CA ARG A 119 16.53 12.66 11.89
C ARG A 119 17.94 12.22 11.46
N HIS A 120 18.19 12.07 10.16
CA HIS A 120 19.49 11.70 9.62
C HIS A 120 20.39 12.91 9.29
N THR A 121 19.87 14.14 9.45
CA THR A 121 20.60 15.39 9.19
C THR A 121 20.98 16.15 10.46
N ARG A 122 20.88 15.50 11.63
CA ARG A 122 21.28 16.01 12.94
C ARG A 122 22.36 15.14 13.54
#